data_AF-A0A6J1PK07-F1
#
_entry.id   AF-A0A6J1PK07-F1
#
_cell.length_a   1.000
_cell.length_b   1.000
_cell.length_c   1.000
_cell.angle_alpha   90.00
_cell.angle_beta   90.00
_cell.angle_gamma   90.00
#
_symmetry.space_group_name_H-M   'P 1'
#
loop_
_entity.id
_entity.type
_entity.pdbx_description
1 polymer ?
#
loop_
_entity_poly.entity_id
_entity_poly.type
_entity_poly.pdbx_seq_one_letter_code
_entity_poly.pdbx_strand_id
1 'polypeptide(L)'
;MSTQPPAVKMKELRLPISRVKTIMKSSPSVDTVGQDGLYLVTKATELFIHYLTEEAHMQSNKGSSLDYKHLAEVVQTNDTLEFLREIMPRKITVRQFKEMMEAKEASNSSSSSESSSDSDSDSDSDTDSCSDSDETKGDNGNSSGSERESETKENGACHSDSDKSESSVKSDSEENNKR
;
A
#
# COMPACT_ATOMS: atom_id res chain seq x y z
N MET A 1 -0.54 -24.90 52.56
CA MET A 1 0.40 -24.17 51.68
C MET A 1 -0.32 -23.95 50.35
N SER A 2 -0.44 -22.71 49.87
CA SER A 2 -1.13 -22.43 48.60
C SER A 2 -0.16 -22.55 47.44
N THR A 3 -0.27 -23.61 46.65
CA THR A 3 0.49 -23.78 45.41
C THR A 3 -0.10 -22.89 44.31
N GLN A 4 0.53 -21.74 44.07
CA GLN A 4 0.20 -20.91 42.91
C GLN A 4 0.52 -21.70 41.62
N PRO A 5 -0.38 -21.76 40.63
CA PRO A 5 -0.09 -22.43 39.37
C PRO A 5 1.07 -21.72 38.64
N PRO A 6 1.92 -22.45 37.90
CA PRO A 6 3.05 -21.86 37.21
C PRO A 6 2.57 -20.84 36.17
N ALA A 7 3.14 -19.64 36.22
CA ALA A 7 2.83 -18.60 35.23
C ALA A 7 3.15 -19.10 33.82
N VAL A 8 2.12 -19.25 32.99
CA VAL A 8 2.26 -19.68 31.61
C VAL A 8 3.12 -18.65 30.89
N LYS A 9 4.31 -19.06 30.44
CA LYS A 9 5.21 -18.20 29.66
C LYS A 9 4.57 -17.97 28.30
N MET A 10 3.79 -16.89 28.19
CA MET A 10 3.22 -16.40 26.94
C MET A 10 4.34 -16.33 25.90
N LYS A 11 4.13 -17.02 24.78
CA LYS A 11 5.17 -17.22 23.77
C LYS A 11 5.33 -15.90 23.02
N GLU A 12 6.55 -15.40 22.95
CA GLU A 12 6.83 -14.04 22.48
C GLU A 12 6.19 -13.77 21.11
N LEU A 13 5.44 -12.66 21.05
CA LEU A 13 4.72 -12.21 19.88
C LEU A 13 5.65 -11.34 19.02
N ARG A 14 5.69 -11.64 17.72
CA ARG A 14 6.45 -10.88 16.73
C ARG A 14 5.70 -9.65 16.25
N LEU A 15 4.37 -9.67 16.29
CA LEU A 15 3.55 -8.50 15.98
C LEU A 15 3.40 -7.58 17.21
N PRO A 16 3.57 -6.25 17.05
CA PRO A 16 3.45 -5.32 18.16
C PRO A 16 2.00 -5.24 18.66
N ILE A 17 1.77 -5.78 19.86
CA ILE A 17 0.46 -5.88 20.54
C ILE A 17 -0.29 -4.53 20.56
N SER A 18 0.42 -3.43 20.76
CA SER A 18 -0.14 -2.07 20.74
C SER A 18 -0.80 -1.72 19.41
N ARG A 19 -0.17 -2.07 18.27
CA ARG A 19 -0.69 -1.80 16.93
C ARG A 19 -1.93 -2.67 16.64
N VAL A 20 -1.91 -3.94 17.03
CA VAL A 20 -3.09 -4.83 16.94
C VAL A 20 -4.24 -4.26 17.77
N LYS A 21 -3.98 -3.79 18.99
CA LYS A 21 -5.00 -3.14 19.84
C LYS A 21 -5.60 -1.91 19.18
N THR A 22 -4.79 -1.06 18.53
CA THR A 22 -5.29 0.11 17.78
C THR A 22 -6.18 -0.31 16.61
N ILE A 23 -5.85 -1.39 15.89
CA ILE A 23 -6.65 -1.90 14.76
C ILE A 23 -7.97 -2.51 15.26
N MET A 24 -7.94 -3.30 16.33
CA MET A 24 -9.17 -3.81 16.96
C MET A 24 -10.10 -2.67 17.42
N LYS A 25 -9.52 -1.55 17.87
CA LYS A 25 -10.22 -0.34 18.33
C LYS A 25 -10.59 0.68 17.23
N SER A 26 -10.25 0.45 15.95
CA SER A 26 -10.74 1.31 14.86
C SER A 26 -12.16 0.95 14.38
N SER A 27 -12.68 -0.21 14.79
CA SER A 27 -14.08 -0.58 14.59
C SER A 27 -14.98 0.23 15.54
N PRO A 28 -16.06 0.88 15.06
CA PRO A 28 -16.89 1.79 15.86
C PRO A 28 -17.73 1.10 16.96
N SER A 29 -17.67 -0.23 17.05
CA SER A 29 -18.36 -1.08 18.03
C SER A 29 -17.43 -1.66 19.11
N VAL A 30 -16.17 -1.22 19.22
CA VAL A 30 -15.15 -1.85 20.08
C VAL A 30 -14.52 -0.85 21.07
N ASP A 31 -15.22 -0.58 22.18
CA ASP A 31 -14.74 0.32 23.25
C ASP A 31 -13.55 -0.23 24.03
N THR A 32 -13.59 -1.52 24.39
CA THR A 32 -12.59 -2.16 25.24
C THR A 32 -12.20 -3.53 24.70
N VAL A 33 -10.95 -3.93 24.93
CA VAL A 33 -10.39 -5.21 24.50
C VAL A 33 -9.63 -5.81 25.67
N GLY A 34 -10.02 -7.02 26.10
CA GLY A 34 -9.37 -7.79 27.16
C GLY A 34 -7.99 -8.31 26.73
N GLN A 35 -7.07 -8.45 27.68
CA GLN A 35 -5.66 -8.76 27.38
C GLN A 35 -5.49 -10.16 26.76
N ASP A 36 -6.20 -11.17 27.25
CA ASP A 36 -6.09 -12.54 26.73
C ASP A 36 -6.63 -12.65 25.29
N GLY A 37 -7.75 -11.98 25.01
CA GLY A 37 -8.30 -11.87 23.66
C GLY A 37 -7.38 -11.11 22.71
N LEU A 38 -6.76 -10.01 23.16
CA LEU A 38 -5.78 -9.25 22.40
C LEU A 38 -4.51 -10.07 22.09
N TYR A 39 -4.00 -10.84 23.06
CA TYR A 39 -2.89 -11.77 22.87
C TYR A 39 -3.25 -12.87 21.86
N LEU A 40 -4.43 -13.48 22.01
CA LEU A 40 -4.90 -14.55 21.12
C LEU A 40 -5.11 -14.06 19.69
N VAL A 41 -5.73 -12.88 19.51
CA VAL A 41 -5.89 -12.24 18.18
C VAL A 41 -4.52 -11.91 17.58
N THR A 42 -3.59 -11.33 18.34
CA THR A 42 -2.23 -11.06 17.85
C THR A 42 -1.54 -12.34 17.36
N LYS A 43 -1.71 -13.45 18.09
CA LYS A 43 -1.16 -14.75 17.68
C LYS A 43 -1.87 -15.34 16.46
N ALA A 44 -3.19 -15.16 16.35
CA ALA A 44 -3.96 -15.57 15.19
C ALA A 44 -3.54 -14.79 13.92
N THR A 45 -3.25 -13.49 14.03
CA THR A 45 -2.76 -12.67 12.91
C THR A 45 -1.39 -13.16 12.41
N GLU A 46 -0.47 -13.58 13.29
CA GLU A 46 0.79 -14.20 12.87
C GLU A 46 0.58 -15.50 12.06
N LEU A 47 -0.30 -16.38 12.56
CA LEU A 47 -0.62 -17.64 11.87
C LEU A 47 -1.35 -17.39 10.55
N PHE A 48 -2.23 -16.40 10.49
CA PHE A 48 -2.93 -16.00 9.26
C PHE A 48 -1.98 -15.48 8.18
N ILE A 49 -1.00 -14.65 8.55
CA ILE A 49 0.03 -14.16 7.61
C ILE A 49 0.86 -15.33 7.05
N HIS A 50 1.24 -16.28 7.90
CA HIS A 50 1.94 -17.49 7.44
C HIS A 50 1.08 -18.31 6.48
N TYR A 51 -0.17 -18.62 6.85
CA TYR A 51 -1.11 -19.39 6.04
C TYR A 51 -1.35 -18.75 4.65
N LEU A 52 -1.69 -17.46 4.60
CA LEU A 52 -1.92 -16.74 3.34
C LEU A 52 -0.67 -16.71 2.44
N THR A 53 0.52 -16.66 3.03
CA THR A 53 1.79 -16.70 2.30
C THR A 53 2.09 -18.11 1.75
N GLU A 54 1.79 -19.16 2.53
CA GLU A 54 2.00 -20.56 2.17
C GLU A 54 1.07 -20.99 1.02
N GLU A 55 -0.24 -20.71 1.13
CA GLU A 55 -1.23 -21.00 0.08
C GLU A 55 -0.89 -20.28 -1.24
N ALA A 56 -0.52 -19.00 -1.15
CA ALA A 56 -0.13 -18.21 -2.33
C ALA A 56 1.20 -18.69 -2.94
N HIS A 57 2.13 -19.21 -2.14
CA HIS A 57 3.34 -19.84 -2.65
C HIS A 57 3.04 -21.20 -3.32
N MET A 58 2.10 -21.99 -2.78
CA MET A 58 1.64 -23.23 -3.42
C MET A 58 1.04 -22.98 -4.81
N GLN A 59 0.24 -21.92 -4.97
CA GLN A 59 -0.27 -21.49 -6.29
C GLN A 59 0.78 -20.86 -7.22
N SER A 60 2.03 -20.65 -6.76
CA SER A 60 3.13 -20.12 -7.59
C SER A 60 3.73 -21.13 -8.57
N ASN A 61 3.18 -22.36 -8.68
CA ASN A 61 3.58 -23.39 -9.64
C ASN A 61 5.11 -23.61 -9.73
N LYS A 62 5.76 -23.77 -8.55
CA LYS A 62 7.21 -24.01 -8.37
C LYS A 62 8.13 -22.82 -8.67
N GLY A 63 7.59 -21.63 -8.93
CA GLY A 63 8.38 -20.39 -8.90
C GLY A 63 8.87 -20.09 -7.47
N SER A 64 10.07 -19.52 -7.35
CA SER A 64 10.65 -19.08 -6.06
C SER A 64 10.23 -17.66 -5.65
N SER A 65 9.36 -17.01 -6.41
CA SER A 65 8.85 -15.66 -6.17
C SER A 65 7.35 -15.66 -5.93
N LEU A 66 6.90 -14.85 -4.96
CA LEU A 66 5.49 -14.70 -4.62
C LEU A 66 4.97 -13.37 -5.19
N ASP A 67 4.17 -13.47 -6.25
CA ASP A 67 3.58 -12.33 -6.95
C ASP A 67 2.18 -12.00 -6.42
N TYR A 68 1.75 -10.74 -6.54
CA TYR A 68 0.36 -10.32 -6.24
C TYR A 68 -0.71 -11.20 -6.90
N LYS A 69 -0.45 -11.68 -8.13
CA LYS A 69 -1.37 -12.53 -8.89
C LYS A 69 -1.68 -13.85 -8.18
N HIS A 70 -0.74 -14.41 -7.40
CA HIS A 70 -0.95 -15.65 -6.66
C HIS A 70 -1.86 -15.45 -5.45
N LEU A 71 -1.67 -14.34 -4.70
CA LEU A 71 -2.57 -13.97 -3.59
C LEU A 71 -3.98 -13.65 -4.11
N ALA A 72 -4.08 -12.89 -5.21
CA ALA A 72 -5.36 -12.55 -5.82
C ALA A 72 -6.08 -13.77 -6.43
N GLU A 73 -5.36 -14.83 -6.83
CA GLU A 73 -5.99 -16.09 -7.19
C GLU A 73 -6.55 -16.79 -5.93
N VAL A 74 -5.71 -17.02 -4.92
CA VAL A 74 -6.04 -17.74 -3.67
C VAL A 74 -7.22 -17.10 -2.93
N VAL A 75 -7.24 -15.78 -2.77
CA VAL A 75 -8.35 -15.05 -2.11
C VAL A 75 -9.68 -15.22 -2.87
N GLN A 76 -9.62 -15.35 -4.19
CA GLN A 76 -10.80 -15.40 -5.04
C GLN A 76 -11.28 -16.85 -5.28
N THR A 77 -10.47 -17.87 -4.98
CA THR A 77 -10.85 -19.29 -5.06
C THR A 77 -11.16 -19.93 -3.71
N ASN A 78 -10.66 -19.39 -2.60
CA ASN A 78 -10.85 -19.97 -1.26
C ASN A 78 -11.93 -19.19 -0.47
N ASP A 79 -13.06 -19.83 -0.16
CA ASP A 79 -14.17 -19.21 0.56
C ASP A 79 -13.82 -18.78 1.99
N THR A 80 -12.82 -19.41 2.64
CA THR A 80 -12.36 -18.95 3.97
C THR A 80 -11.65 -17.60 3.93
N LEU A 81 -11.29 -17.12 2.73
CA LEU A 81 -10.68 -15.83 2.46
C LEU A 81 -11.65 -14.84 1.79
N GLU A 82 -12.95 -15.16 1.73
CA GLU A 82 -14.00 -14.32 1.10
C GLU A 82 -13.95 -12.86 1.56
N PHE A 83 -13.68 -12.61 2.84
CA PHE A 83 -13.57 -11.27 3.42
C PHE A 83 -12.45 -10.38 2.81
N LEU A 84 -11.56 -10.94 1.99
CA LEU A 84 -10.53 -10.22 1.25
C LEU A 84 -10.89 -10.00 -0.24
N ARG A 85 -11.98 -10.57 -0.78
CA ARG A 85 -12.30 -10.52 -2.22
C ARG A 85 -12.43 -9.09 -2.76
N GLU A 86 -13.01 -8.18 -1.99
CA GLU A 86 -13.13 -6.75 -2.36
C GLU A 86 -11.80 -5.99 -2.22
N ILE A 87 -10.94 -6.41 -1.29
CA ILE A 87 -9.63 -5.78 -1.00
C ILE A 87 -8.55 -6.24 -2.00
N MET A 88 -8.68 -7.44 -2.55
CA MET A 88 -7.70 -8.12 -3.39
C MET A 88 -8.30 -8.55 -4.75
N PRO A 89 -8.69 -7.61 -5.62
CA PRO A 89 -9.26 -7.92 -6.93
C PRO A 89 -8.23 -8.54 -7.90
N ARG A 90 -8.70 -9.41 -8.79
CA ARG A 90 -7.88 -9.93 -9.90
C ARG A 90 -7.51 -8.79 -10.85
N LYS A 91 -6.22 -8.59 -11.12
CA LYS A 91 -5.74 -7.56 -12.06
C LYS A 91 -5.83 -8.07 -13.50
N ILE A 92 -6.63 -7.39 -14.32
CA ILE A 92 -6.68 -7.55 -15.77
C ILE A 92 -5.98 -6.37 -16.45
N THR A 93 -5.38 -6.59 -17.62
CA THR A 93 -4.83 -5.50 -18.44
C THR A 93 -5.94 -4.81 -19.25
N VAL A 94 -5.72 -3.53 -19.62
CA VAL A 94 -6.66 -2.78 -20.49
C VAL A 94 -6.93 -3.51 -21.81
N ARG A 95 -5.91 -4.22 -22.33
CA ARG A 95 -6.06 -5.08 -23.52
C ARG A 95 -7.07 -6.22 -23.27
N GLN A 96 -6.87 -7.00 -22.22
CA GLN A 96 -7.77 -8.11 -21.86
C GLN A 96 -9.19 -7.61 -21.54
N PHE A 97 -9.33 -6.40 -20.99
CA PHE A 97 -10.64 -5.79 -20.75
C PHE A 97 -11.36 -5.46 -22.07
N LYS A 98 -10.66 -4.88 -23.07
CA LYS A 98 -11.23 -4.66 -24.41
C LYS A 98 -11.64 -5.97 -25.08
N GLU A 99 -10.73 -6.94 -25.13
CA GLU A 99 -10.99 -8.29 -25.67
C GLU A 99 -12.20 -8.97 -24.99
N MET A 100 -12.41 -8.72 -23.69
CA MET A 100 -13.55 -9.24 -22.92
C MET A 100 -14.87 -8.47 -23.17
N MET A 101 -14.82 -7.16 -23.40
CA MET A 101 -16.01 -6.36 -23.77
C MET A 101 -16.48 -6.72 -25.18
N GLU A 102 -15.57 -6.76 -26.16
CA GLU A 102 -15.84 -7.15 -27.55
C GLU A 102 -16.47 -8.57 -27.61
N ALA A 103 -15.91 -9.53 -26.87
CA ALA A 103 -16.47 -10.88 -26.76
C ALA A 103 -17.84 -10.92 -26.06
N LYS A 104 -18.08 -10.03 -25.09
CA LYS A 104 -19.37 -9.94 -24.39
C LYS A 104 -20.46 -9.34 -25.27
N GLU A 105 -20.15 -8.28 -26.00
CA GLU A 105 -21.07 -7.66 -26.99
C GLU A 105 -21.47 -8.67 -28.07
N ALA A 106 -20.50 -9.41 -28.62
CA ALA A 106 -20.75 -10.50 -29.56
C ALA A 106 -21.70 -11.56 -28.96
N SER A 107 -21.49 -11.98 -27.70
CA SER A 107 -22.39 -12.96 -27.05
C SER A 107 -23.79 -12.41 -26.79
N ASN A 108 -23.92 -11.14 -26.41
CA ASN A 108 -25.20 -10.53 -26.04
C ASN A 108 -26.13 -10.34 -27.26
N SER A 109 -25.56 -10.17 -28.46
CA SER A 109 -26.31 -10.11 -29.72
C SER A 109 -27.18 -11.34 -30.00
N SER A 110 -26.88 -12.48 -29.37
CA SER A 110 -27.64 -13.73 -29.54
C SER A 110 -28.93 -13.83 -28.69
N SER A 111 -29.17 -12.89 -27.78
CA SER A 111 -30.28 -12.95 -26.81
C SER A 111 -31.38 -11.88 -27.01
N SER A 112 -31.26 -11.00 -28.00
CA SER A 112 -32.24 -9.95 -28.28
C SER A 112 -32.38 -9.69 -29.78
N SER A 113 -33.29 -10.43 -30.41
CA SER A 113 -33.89 -10.05 -31.69
C SER A 113 -34.73 -8.76 -31.53
N GLU A 114 -34.75 -7.92 -32.55
CA GLU A 114 -35.62 -6.74 -32.71
C GLU A 114 -35.39 -5.54 -31.78
N SER A 115 -34.39 -4.72 -32.10
CA SER A 115 -34.67 -3.30 -32.42
C SER A 115 -33.49 -2.64 -33.16
N SER A 116 -33.70 -2.25 -34.41
CA SER A 116 -32.82 -1.33 -35.13
C SER A 116 -33.20 0.12 -34.81
N SER A 117 -32.24 0.93 -34.38
CA SER A 117 -32.40 2.38 -34.28
C SER A 117 -31.10 3.06 -34.70
N ASP A 118 -31.02 3.40 -35.98
CA ASP A 118 -30.00 4.32 -36.50
C ASP A 118 -30.15 5.68 -35.80
N SER A 119 -29.03 6.31 -35.47
CA SER A 119 -28.99 7.65 -34.90
C SER A 119 -27.61 8.26 -35.17
N ASP A 120 -27.41 8.66 -36.42
CA ASP A 120 -26.36 9.60 -36.79
C ASP A 120 -26.49 10.86 -35.92
N SER A 121 -25.37 11.31 -35.37
CA SER A 121 -25.32 12.54 -34.58
C SER A 121 -23.99 13.22 -34.82
N ASP A 122 -23.80 13.72 -36.04
CA ASP A 122 -22.78 14.72 -36.34
C ASP A 122 -22.92 15.89 -35.36
N SER A 123 -21.85 16.19 -34.66
CA SER A 123 -21.79 17.28 -33.67
C SER A 123 -20.48 18.04 -33.85
N ASP A 124 -20.34 18.65 -35.03
CA ASP A 124 -19.39 19.75 -35.20
C ASP A 124 -19.60 20.78 -34.09
N SER A 125 -18.50 21.30 -33.55
CA SER A 125 -18.52 22.31 -32.50
C SER A 125 -17.28 23.17 -32.62
N ASP A 126 -17.34 24.10 -33.58
CA ASP A 126 -16.37 25.17 -33.72
C ASP A 126 -16.28 25.95 -32.40
N THR A 127 -15.12 25.89 -31.74
CA THR A 127 -14.83 26.71 -30.58
C THR A 127 -14.07 27.96 -31.02
N ASP A 128 -14.82 29.00 -31.39
CA ASP A 128 -14.27 30.28 -31.82
C ASP A 128 -13.27 30.86 -30.81
N SER A 129 -12.08 31.21 -31.29
CA SER A 129 -11.08 31.93 -30.49
C SER A 129 -11.31 33.44 -30.58
N CYS A 130 -12.12 33.99 -29.68
CA CYS A 130 -12.21 35.43 -29.47
C CYS A 130 -11.13 35.91 -28.47
N SER A 131 -10.02 36.42 -29.01
CA SER A 131 -9.05 37.21 -28.24
C SER A 131 -9.30 38.68 -28.53
N ASP A 132 -9.81 39.43 -27.56
CA ASP A 132 -9.74 40.89 -27.58
C ASP A 132 -9.52 41.45 -26.17
N SER A 133 -9.03 42.68 -26.08
CA SER A 133 -8.53 43.30 -24.83
C SER A 133 -9.00 44.74 -24.70
N ASP A 134 -9.44 45.15 -23.51
CA ASP A 134 -9.43 46.57 -23.15
C ASP A 134 -9.22 46.80 -21.64
N GLU A 135 -8.73 47.98 -21.30
CA GLU A 135 -8.35 48.40 -19.95
C GLU A 135 -9.55 49.00 -19.19
N THR A 136 -9.54 48.89 -17.85
CA THR A 136 -10.15 49.91 -17.00
C THR A 136 -9.18 50.36 -15.90
N LYS A 137 -8.74 51.61 -15.98
CA LYS A 137 -7.96 52.26 -14.91
C LYS A 137 -8.88 52.56 -13.72
N GLY A 138 -8.47 52.14 -12.54
CA GLY A 138 -9.14 52.41 -11.27
C GLY A 138 -8.13 52.76 -10.18
N ASP A 139 -7.59 53.98 -10.25
CA ASP A 139 -6.66 54.51 -9.25
C ASP A 139 -7.39 54.85 -7.94
N ASN A 140 -6.90 54.31 -6.82
CA ASN A 140 -6.73 55.08 -5.59
C ASN A 140 -5.72 54.38 -4.65
N GLY A 141 -4.83 55.13 -4.00
CA GLY A 141 -3.69 54.57 -3.24
C GLY A 141 -3.56 55.05 -1.79
N ASN A 142 -2.31 55.01 -1.28
CA ASN A 142 -1.87 55.42 0.06
C ASN A 142 -2.23 54.43 1.21
N SER A 143 -1.44 54.18 2.27
CA SER A 143 -0.16 54.74 2.76
C SER A 143 0.58 53.63 3.56
N SER A 144 1.82 53.22 3.26
CA SER A 144 3.15 53.76 3.69
C SER A 144 3.62 53.42 5.13
N GLY A 145 4.84 52.87 5.28
CA GLY A 145 5.53 52.56 6.57
C GLY A 145 6.01 51.10 6.61
N SER A 146 7.30 50.70 6.58
CA SER A 146 8.58 51.40 6.87
C SER A 146 8.73 51.77 8.37
N GLU A 147 9.79 51.41 9.12
CA GLU A 147 11.15 50.91 8.78
C GLU A 147 11.80 50.07 9.93
N ARG A 148 12.72 49.11 9.59
CA ARG A 148 14.01 48.77 10.30
C ARG A 148 14.02 48.23 11.76
N GLU A 149 15.10 47.67 12.34
CA GLU A 149 16.31 46.91 11.90
C GLU A 149 16.92 46.16 13.12
N SER A 150 18.06 45.47 12.92
CA SER A 150 18.96 44.83 13.90
C SER A 150 18.51 43.49 14.53
N GLU A 151 19.39 42.58 14.94
CA GLU A 151 20.68 42.03 14.43
C GLU A 151 21.24 41.13 15.54
N THR A 152 21.64 39.89 15.24
CA THR A 152 22.74 39.23 15.95
C THR A 152 23.42 38.18 15.07
N LYS A 153 24.75 38.18 15.11
CA LYS A 153 25.70 37.31 14.40
C LYS A 153 26.00 36.06 15.28
N GLU A 154 26.80 35.02 14.97
CA GLU A 154 27.68 34.56 13.87
C GLU A 154 28.01 33.04 14.15
N ASN A 155 28.72 32.20 13.38
CA ASN A 155 29.36 32.23 12.05
C ASN A 155 29.48 30.77 11.51
N GLY A 156 29.42 30.58 10.18
CA GLY A 156 30.04 29.43 9.47
C GLY A 156 29.37 28.05 9.55
N ALA A 157 29.75 27.08 8.72
CA ALA A 157 30.55 27.16 7.48
C ALA A 157 30.23 25.96 6.57
N CYS A 158 30.34 26.13 5.25
CA CYS A 158 30.24 25.06 4.27
C CYS A 158 31.63 24.55 3.88
N HIS A 159 31.90 23.25 4.00
CA HIS A 159 33.03 22.59 3.35
C HIS A 159 32.69 21.14 3.00
N SER A 160 32.94 20.78 1.75
CA SER A 160 33.17 19.39 1.37
C SER A 160 34.60 19.02 1.75
N ASP A 161 34.82 17.76 2.12
CA ASP A 161 36.07 17.08 1.76
C ASP A 161 35.84 15.58 1.60
N SER A 162 36.68 14.97 0.78
CA SER A 162 36.76 13.51 0.59
C SER A 162 38.12 13.05 1.06
N ASP A 163 38.21 11.91 1.74
CA ASP A 163 39.51 11.21 1.78
C ASP A 163 39.38 9.68 1.88
N LYS A 164 40.48 9.02 1.50
CA LYS A 164 40.51 7.62 1.08
C LYS A 164 41.85 6.97 1.45
N SER A 165 41.83 6.09 2.45
CA SER A 165 42.86 5.06 2.73
C SER A 165 42.20 3.99 3.63
N GLU A 166 42.27 2.67 3.41
CA GLU A 166 43.36 1.79 2.98
C GLU A 166 44.56 1.72 3.96
N SER A 167 44.60 0.69 4.79
CA SER A 167 45.78 -0.21 4.83
C SER A 167 45.49 -1.53 5.56
N SER A 168 46.07 -2.59 5.02
CA SER A 168 45.91 -3.98 5.48
C SER A 168 46.79 -4.31 6.69
N VAL A 169 46.37 -5.27 7.52
CA VAL A 169 47.31 -6.17 8.19
C VAL A 169 46.81 -7.61 8.09
N LYS A 170 47.71 -8.54 7.76
CA LYS A 170 47.46 -9.99 7.86
C LYS A 170 47.86 -10.49 9.24
N SER A 171 47.28 -11.60 9.68
CA SER A 171 47.95 -12.55 10.57
C SER A 171 47.52 -13.97 10.18
N ASP A 172 48.50 -14.87 10.17
CA ASP A 172 48.39 -16.28 9.79
C ASP A 172 48.18 -17.18 11.04
N SER A 173 48.32 -18.50 10.82
CA SER A 173 48.46 -19.60 11.79
C SER A 173 47.18 -20.32 12.26
N GLU A 174 47.05 -21.57 11.77
CA GLU A 174 47.21 -22.82 12.56
C GLU A 174 46.48 -22.89 13.91
N GLU A 175 45.87 -23.98 14.38
CA GLU A 175 45.78 -25.40 14.02
C GLU A 175 45.12 -26.04 15.28
N ASN A 176 44.07 -26.87 15.18
CA ASN A 176 44.13 -28.22 15.79
C ASN A 176 42.95 -29.20 15.57
N ASN A 177 43.39 -30.46 15.47
CA ASN A 177 42.74 -31.75 15.74
C ASN A 177 41.21 -31.87 15.84
N LYS A 178 40.65 -32.37 14.73
CA LYS A 178 39.79 -33.57 14.67
C LYS A 178 39.96 -34.56 15.86
N ARG A 179 38.85 -34.86 16.54
CA ARG A 179 38.50 -36.18 17.10
C ARG A 179 37.01 -36.44 16.92
#